data_AF-V5U433-F1
#
_entry.id   AF-V5U433-F1
#
_cell.length_a   1.000
_cell.length_b   1.000
_cell.length_c   1.000
_cell.angle_alpha   90.00
_cell.angle_beta   90.00
_cell.angle_gamma   90.00
#
_symmetry.space_group_name_H-M   'P 1'
#
loop_
_entity.id
_entity.type
_entity.pdbx_description
1 polymer ?
#
loop_
_entity_poly.entity_id
_entity_poly.type
_entity_poly.pdbx_seq_one_letter_code
_entity_poly.pdbx_strand_id
1 'polypeptide(L)'
;MAGKVRGIAQAKANLDALINDVQGRKVVRAVQSALLIGGAQAALYTPIDTSTLLNSQFREVDANGTKVTGRVGYSANYAVYVHDPNVPQTFRRATARKEFLTKGFEDTREQIDRVMKQELSL
;
A
#
# COMPACT_ATOMS: atom_id res chain seq x y z
N MET A 1 36.50 29.88 -29.72
CA MET A 1 36.22 28.44 -29.46
C MET A 1 35.01 28.34 -28.57
N ALA A 2 33.87 27.88 -29.10
CA ALA A 2 32.69 27.62 -28.28
C ALA A 2 32.91 26.30 -27.52
N GLY A 3 33.23 26.38 -26.23
CA GLY A 3 33.36 25.21 -25.38
C GLY A 3 32.00 24.52 -25.27
N LYS A 4 31.85 23.35 -25.93
CA LYS A 4 30.63 22.54 -25.86
C LYS A 4 30.40 22.20 -24.38
N VAL A 5 29.42 22.83 -23.74
CA VAL A 5 29.15 22.67 -22.30
C VAL A 5 28.62 21.25 -22.05
N ARG A 6 29.53 20.29 -21.83
CA ARG A 6 29.21 18.87 -21.57
C ARG A 6 28.51 18.66 -20.23
N GLY A 7 28.68 19.58 -19.27
CA GLY A 7 28.10 19.47 -17.93
C GLY A 7 26.58 19.52 -17.88
N ILE A 8 25.93 20.30 -18.74
CA ILE A 8 24.46 20.44 -18.76
C ILE A 8 23.79 19.16 -19.29
N ALA A 9 24.35 18.58 -20.35
CA ALA A 9 23.86 17.33 -20.91
C ALA A 9 24.01 16.16 -19.90
N GLN A 10 25.14 16.11 -19.18
CA GLN A 10 25.35 15.12 -18.13
C GLN A 10 24.41 15.31 -16.93
N ALA A 11 24.20 16.56 -16.48
CA ALA A 11 23.26 16.86 -15.42
C ALA A 11 21.83 16.47 -15.79
N LYS A 12 21.41 16.72 -17.04
CA LYS A 12 20.10 16.30 -17.56
C LYS A 12 19.95 14.79 -17.57
N ALA A 13 20.93 14.06 -18.08
CA ALA A 13 20.90 12.59 -18.12
C ALA A 13 20.87 11.97 -16.71
N ASN A 14 21.63 12.54 -15.76
CA ASN A 14 21.61 12.10 -14.36
C ASN A 14 20.26 12.40 -13.68
N LEU A 15 19.64 13.55 -14.00
CA LEU A 15 18.32 13.92 -13.51
C LEU A 15 17.24 12.98 -14.06
N ASP A 16 17.27 12.68 -15.36
CA ASP A 16 16.32 11.75 -15.99
C ASP A 16 16.46 10.34 -15.40
N ALA A 17 17.69 9.88 -15.15
CA ALA A 17 17.95 8.60 -14.48
C ALA A 17 17.41 8.58 -13.04
N LEU A 18 17.61 9.66 -12.28
CA LEU A 18 17.08 9.81 -10.93
C LEU A 18 15.55 9.80 -10.92
N ILE A 19 14.92 10.53 -11.84
CA ILE A 19 13.46 10.59 -11.95
C ILE A 19 12.90 9.20 -12.26
N ASN A 20 13.48 8.48 -13.22
CA ASN A 20 13.04 7.13 -13.57
C ASN A 20 13.23 6.13 -12.41
N ASP A 21 14.31 6.25 -11.65
CA ASP A 21 14.54 5.41 -10.48
C ASP A 21 13.54 5.67 -9.34
N VAL A 22 13.29 6.95 -9.06
CA VAL A 22 12.29 7.39 -8.07
C VAL A 22 10.90 6.94 -8.47
N GLN A 23 10.48 7.24 -9.70
CA GLN A 23 9.15 6.91 -10.21
C GLN A 23 8.93 5.40 -10.31
N GLY A 24 9.94 4.64 -10.74
CA GLY A 24 9.81 3.21 -11.00
C GLY A 24 10.01 2.34 -9.76
N ARG A 25 11.17 2.43 -9.09
CA ARG A 25 11.55 1.44 -8.06
C ARG A 25 11.19 1.88 -6.65
N LYS A 26 11.45 3.15 -6.32
CA LYS A 26 11.26 3.66 -4.95
C LYS A 26 9.80 3.81 -4.61
N VAL A 27 9.01 4.42 -5.50
CA VAL A 27 7.55 4.58 -5.29
C VAL A 27 6.83 3.23 -5.22
N VAL A 28 7.14 2.28 -6.12
CA VAL A 28 6.52 0.94 -6.09
C VAL A 28 6.83 0.23 -4.79
N ARG A 29 8.09 0.29 -4.33
CA ARG A 29 8.49 -0.29 -3.05
C ARG A 29 7.81 0.39 -1.86
N ALA A 30 7.74 1.72 -1.85
CA ALA A 30 7.05 2.48 -0.83
C ALA A 30 5.58 2.05 -0.72
N VAL A 31 4.87 1.97 -1.86
CA VAL A 31 3.47 1.50 -1.91
C VAL A 31 3.37 0.07 -1.41
N GLN A 32 4.24 -0.83 -1.84
CA GLN A 32 4.23 -2.21 -1.37
C GLN A 32 4.44 -2.33 0.15
N SER A 33 5.36 -1.54 0.72
CA SER A 33 5.61 -1.45 2.16
C SER A 33 4.40 -0.89 2.91
N ALA A 34 3.72 0.13 2.36
CA ALA A 34 2.47 0.65 2.91
C ALA A 34 1.34 -0.41 2.91
N LEU A 35 1.17 -1.13 1.81
CA LEU A 35 0.17 -2.20 1.70
C LEU A 35 0.46 -3.37 2.64
N LEU A 36 1.74 -3.67 2.90
CA LEU A 36 2.16 -4.67 3.88
C LEU A 36 1.71 -4.29 5.29
N ILE A 37 1.97 -3.05 5.71
CA ILE A 37 1.60 -2.54 7.03
C ILE A 37 0.07 -2.50 7.19
N GLY A 38 -0.63 -1.80 6.30
CA GLY A 38 -2.08 -1.64 6.40
C GLY A 38 -2.83 -2.97 6.23
N GLY A 39 -2.37 -3.82 5.30
CA GLY A 39 -2.92 -5.16 5.09
C GLY A 39 -2.74 -6.08 6.30
N ALA A 40 -1.58 -6.03 6.96
CA ALA A 40 -1.32 -6.79 8.18
C ALA A 40 -2.24 -6.34 9.32
N GLN A 41 -2.43 -5.04 9.52
CA GLN A 41 -3.35 -4.54 10.54
C GLN A 41 -4.81 -4.90 10.21
N ALA A 42 -5.23 -4.76 8.96
CA ALA A 42 -6.56 -5.16 8.52
C ALA A 42 -6.80 -6.67 8.77
N ALA A 43 -5.79 -7.50 8.56
CA ALA A 43 -5.83 -8.94 8.86
C ALA A 43 -6.01 -9.23 10.36
N LEU A 44 -5.49 -8.37 11.26
CA LEU A 44 -5.72 -8.49 12.69
C LEU A 44 -7.17 -8.14 13.10
N TYR A 45 -7.79 -7.22 12.37
CA TYR A 45 -9.18 -6.81 12.58
C TYR A 45 -10.18 -7.68 11.82
N THR A 46 -9.72 -8.50 10.89
CA THR A 46 -10.57 -9.40 10.12
C THR A 46 -11.18 -10.48 11.03
N PRO A 47 -12.51 -10.62 11.05
CA PRO A 47 -13.17 -11.70 11.76
C PRO A 47 -12.75 -13.08 11.23
N ILE A 48 -12.59 -14.03 12.13
CA ILE A 48 -12.22 -15.41 11.80
C ILE A 48 -13.36 -16.33 12.22
N ASP A 49 -13.94 -17.01 11.23
CA ASP A 49 -14.80 -18.18 11.44
C ASP A 49 -14.10 -19.45 10.95
N THR A 50 -13.95 -19.62 9.64
CA THR A 50 -13.26 -20.75 8.97
C THR A 50 -11.89 -20.36 8.37
N SER A 51 -11.38 -19.17 8.69
CA SER A 51 -10.19 -18.54 8.08
C SER A 51 -10.29 -18.23 6.58
N THR A 52 -11.37 -18.61 5.88
CA THR A 52 -11.56 -18.33 4.45
C THR A 52 -11.46 -16.84 4.13
N LEU A 53 -12.06 -15.97 4.96
CA LEU A 53 -11.99 -14.53 4.76
C LEU A 53 -10.53 -14.05 4.87
N LEU A 54 -9.86 -14.36 5.97
CA LEU A 54 -8.46 -13.98 6.20
C LEU A 54 -7.55 -14.42 5.04
N ASN A 55 -7.70 -15.66 4.59
CA ASN A 55 -6.89 -16.25 3.51
C ASN A 55 -7.24 -15.71 2.11
N SER A 56 -8.36 -15.01 1.97
CA SER A 56 -8.77 -14.37 0.72
C SER A 56 -8.21 -12.95 0.55
N GLN A 57 -7.43 -12.46 1.51
CA GLN A 57 -6.80 -11.14 1.41
C GLN A 57 -5.79 -11.12 0.26
N PHE A 58 -5.93 -10.14 -0.64
CA PHE A 58 -5.01 -9.91 -1.74
C PHE A 58 -4.46 -8.49 -1.69
N ARG A 59 -3.32 -8.29 -2.34
CA ARG A 59 -2.69 -6.98 -2.52
C ARG A 59 -2.25 -6.84 -3.97
N GLU A 60 -2.54 -5.69 -4.54
CA GLU A 60 -2.19 -5.37 -5.92
C GLU A 60 -1.50 -4.01 -5.96
N VAL A 61 -0.46 -3.92 -6.78
CA VAL A 61 0.21 -2.67 -7.10
C VAL A 61 0.15 -2.51 -8.62
N ASP A 62 -0.38 -1.38 -9.05
CA ASP A 62 -0.49 -1.01 -10.45
C ASP A 62 0.29 0.29 -10.70
N ALA A 63 1.29 0.21 -11.58
CA ALA A 63 2.17 1.31 -11.92
C ALA A 63 1.85 1.79 -13.36
N ASN A 64 0.94 2.75 -13.45
CA ASN A 64 0.52 3.36 -14.71
C ASN A 64 1.24 4.70 -14.92
N GLY A 65 2.42 4.64 -15.56
CA GLY A 65 3.23 5.82 -15.84
C GLY A 65 3.63 6.56 -14.57
N THR A 66 3.14 7.78 -14.38
CA THR A 66 3.44 8.63 -13.21
C THR A 66 2.57 8.32 -11.98
N LYS A 67 1.58 7.43 -12.11
CA LYS A 67 0.66 7.07 -11.03
C LYS A 67 0.89 5.62 -10.61
N VAL A 68 1.32 5.45 -9.36
CA VAL A 68 1.37 4.13 -8.71
C VAL A 68 0.19 4.02 -7.74
N THR A 69 -0.62 2.98 -7.89
CA THR A 69 -1.78 2.73 -7.03
C THR A 69 -1.60 1.38 -6.36
N GLY A 70 -1.80 1.35 -5.03
CA GLY A 70 -1.83 0.13 -4.25
C GLY A 70 -3.24 -0.17 -3.77
N ARG A 71 -3.65 -1.44 -3.80
CA ARG A 71 -4.96 -1.90 -3.30
C ARG A 71 -4.79 -3.11 -2.41
N VAL A 72 -5.57 -3.16 -1.33
CA VAL A 72 -5.76 -4.36 -0.51
C VAL A 72 -7.25 -4.66 -0.51
N GLY A 73 -7.59 -5.93 -0.70
CA GLY A 73 -8.97 -6.37 -0.73
C GLY A 73 -9.11 -7.81 -0.30
N TYR A 74 -10.34 -8.32 -0.34
CA TYR A 74 -10.67 -9.70 -0.06
C TYR A 74 -11.45 -10.27 -1.23
N SER A 75 -11.05 -11.45 -1.72
CA SER A 75 -11.75 -12.12 -2.83
C SER A 75 -13.00 -12.87 -2.38
N ALA A 76 -13.18 -13.07 -1.07
CA ALA A 76 -14.42 -13.65 -0.53
C ALA A 76 -15.60 -12.69 -0.72
N ASN A 77 -16.61 -13.09 -1.51
CA ASN A 77 -17.80 -12.27 -1.79
C ASN A 77 -18.52 -11.77 -0.53
N TYR A 78 -18.51 -12.56 0.55
CA TYR A 78 -19.17 -12.19 1.80
C TYR A 78 -18.39 -11.15 2.62
N ALA A 79 -17.18 -10.77 2.21
CA ALA A 79 -16.35 -9.78 2.90
C ALA A 79 -17.07 -8.44 3.06
N VAL A 80 -17.89 -8.03 2.07
CA VAL A 80 -18.66 -6.78 2.11
C VAL A 80 -19.62 -6.76 3.30
N TYR A 81 -20.38 -7.84 3.50
CA TYR A 81 -21.31 -7.95 4.63
C TYR A 81 -20.59 -8.03 5.98
N VAL A 82 -19.42 -8.69 6.01
CA VAL A 82 -18.59 -8.75 7.23
C VAL A 82 -18.00 -7.38 7.56
N HIS A 83 -17.63 -6.62 6.55
CA HIS A 83 -17.05 -5.29 6.68
C HIS A 83 -18.09 -4.23 7.12
N ASP A 84 -19.31 -4.31 6.60
CA ASP A 84 -20.39 -3.34 6.85
C ASP A 84 -20.73 -3.21 8.35
N PRO A 85 -20.62 -2.00 8.94
CA PRO A 85 -20.97 -1.76 10.34
C PRO A 85 -22.46 -1.93 10.64
N ASN A 86 -23.33 -1.81 9.63
CA ASN A 86 -24.78 -1.92 9.80
C ASN A 86 -25.27 -3.37 9.91
N VAL A 87 -24.42 -4.35 9.60
CA VAL A 87 -24.75 -5.78 9.70
C VAL A 87 -24.30 -6.31 11.06
N PRO A 88 -25.22 -6.59 12.01
CA PRO A 88 -24.85 -7.09 13.33
C PRO A 88 -24.20 -8.47 13.22
N GLN A 89 -23.04 -8.65 13.86
CA GLN A 89 -22.29 -9.92 13.85
C GLN A 89 -21.64 -10.15 15.20
N THR A 90 -21.57 -11.42 15.60
CA THR A 90 -20.87 -11.84 16.82
C THR A 90 -19.49 -12.36 16.43
N PHE A 91 -18.44 -11.68 16.88
CA PHE A 91 -17.08 -12.10 16.56
C PHE A 91 -16.54 -13.10 17.57
N ARG A 92 -15.88 -14.16 17.09
CA ARG A 92 -15.11 -15.08 17.94
C ARG A 92 -13.78 -14.48 18.42
N ARG A 93 -13.20 -13.60 17.59
CA ARG A 93 -11.89 -12.99 17.83
C ARG A 93 -12.05 -11.62 18.49
N ALA A 94 -11.39 -11.41 19.63
CA ALA A 94 -11.50 -10.17 20.41
C ALA A 94 -11.01 -8.92 19.66
N THR A 95 -10.01 -9.07 18.78
CA THR A 95 -9.49 -7.96 17.97
C THR A 95 -10.34 -7.67 16.74
N ALA A 96 -11.32 -8.53 16.42
CA ALA A 96 -12.11 -8.37 15.21
C ALA A 96 -13.02 -7.14 15.30
N ARG A 97 -13.07 -6.38 14.21
CA ARG A 97 -13.84 -5.13 14.13
C ARG A 97 -14.54 -5.04 12.80
N LYS A 98 -15.67 -4.35 12.79
CA LYS A 98 -16.28 -3.83 11.58
C LYS A 98 -15.36 -2.82 10.92
N GLU A 99 -15.50 -2.68 9.61
CA GLU A 99 -14.68 -1.78 8.80
C GLU A 99 -13.18 -2.11 8.87
N PHE A 100 -12.84 -3.40 9.02
CA PHE A 100 -11.47 -3.87 9.27
C PHE A 100 -10.43 -3.40 8.26
N LEU A 101 -10.78 -3.23 6.98
CA LEU A 101 -9.89 -2.63 5.98
C LEU A 101 -9.63 -1.16 6.30
N THR A 102 -10.68 -0.36 6.42
CA THR A 102 -10.61 1.07 6.73
C THR A 102 -9.84 1.32 8.01
N LYS A 103 -10.25 0.68 9.12
CA LYS A 103 -9.60 0.83 10.43
C LYS A 103 -8.17 0.31 10.44
N GLY A 104 -7.88 -0.75 9.69
CA GLY A 104 -6.51 -1.28 9.58
C GLY A 104 -5.55 -0.25 8.99
N PHE A 105 -5.98 0.49 7.96
CA PHE A 105 -5.18 1.53 7.33
C PHE A 105 -5.17 2.83 8.14
N GLU A 106 -6.29 3.21 8.76
CA GLU A 106 -6.37 4.39 9.61
C GLU A 106 -5.46 4.26 10.84
N ASP A 107 -5.54 3.14 11.56
CA ASP A 107 -4.76 2.91 12.78
C ASP A 107 -3.25 2.75 12.50
N THR A 108 -2.86 2.54 11.24
CA THR A 108 -1.44 2.44 10.83
C THR A 108 -0.95 3.61 9.99
N ARG A 109 -1.74 4.66 9.82
CA ARG A 109 -1.41 5.80 8.94
C ARG A 109 -0.04 6.40 9.22
N GLU A 110 0.30 6.61 10.50
CA GLU A 110 1.62 7.15 10.87
C GLU A 110 2.79 6.22 10.51
N GLN A 111 2.59 4.90 10.63
CA GLN A 111 3.61 3.91 10.28
C GLN A 111 3.79 3.84 8.77
N ILE A 112 2.68 3.89 8.03
CA ILE A 112 2.67 3.97 6.57
C ILE A 112 3.41 5.23 6.13
N ASP A 113 3.08 6.40 6.65
CA ASP A 113 3.73 7.67 6.29
C ASP A 113 5.24 7.64 6.57
N ARG A 114 5.66 7.00 7.66
CA ARG A 114 7.07 6.81 8.01
C ARG A 114 7.79 5.92 7.01
N VAL A 115 7.22 4.76 6.68
CA VAL A 115 7.83 3.82 5.73
C VAL A 115 7.87 4.42 4.32
N MET A 116 6.83 5.14 3.92
CA MET A 116 6.77 5.83 2.63
C MET A 116 7.91 6.85 2.51
N LYS A 117 8.12 7.68 3.54
CA LYS A 117 9.23 8.64 3.56
C LYS A 117 10.59 7.95 3.49
N GLN A 118 10.77 6.85 4.23
CA GLN A 118 12.00 6.08 4.22
C GLN A 118 12.29 5.53 2.81
N GLU A 119 11.35 4.82 2.21
CA GLU A 119 11.51 4.17 0.91
C GLU A 119 11.72 5.15 -0.25
N LEU A 120 11.14 6.36 -0.15
CA LEU A 120 11.35 7.43 -1.13
C LEU A 120 12.69 8.16 -0.96
N SER A 121 13.32 8.05 0.21
CA SER A 121 14.59 8.69 0.53
C SER A 121 15.84 7.83 0.25
N LEU A 122 15.69 6.49 0.29
CA LEU A 122 16.65 5.53 -0.25
C LEU A 122 16.80 5.77 -1.74
#